data_AF-A0A7W1A4Y5-F1
#
_entry.id   AF-A0A7W1A4Y5-F1
#
_cell.length_a   1.000
_cell.length_b   1.000
_cell.length_c   1.000
_cell.angle_alpha   90.00
_cell.angle_beta   90.00
_cell.angle_gamma   90.00
#
_symmetry.space_group_name_H-M   'P 1'
#
loop_
_entity.id
_entity.type
_entity.pdbx_description
1 polymer ?
#
loop_
_entity_poly.entity_id
_entity_poly.type
_entity_poly.pdbx_seq_one_letter_code
_entity_poly.pdbx_strand_id
1 'polypeptide(L)'
;MKAKGWITTALVAGGVVFAVKTTGGCLNQPAPDQRLAGQFEDLCDIARKGAEKPVAGVKSLGRYMVKHGGDIAKNLVDTVALIERIRDDEAHDERARVARDRMLEAACPADWQAFDEAINDSPEAIELLNKAGERLSRTLEIILGPGAKLRDLPQILMHRLGEQR
;
A
#
# COMPACT_ATOMS: atom_id res chain seq x y z
N MET A 1 -17.88 35.67 47.74
CA MET A 1 -17.65 35.80 46.28
C MET A 1 -16.15 35.73 46.00
N LYS A 2 -15.77 34.68 45.26
CA LYS A 2 -14.65 34.52 44.30
C LYS A 2 -13.25 35.05 44.68
N ALA A 3 -12.43 34.13 45.20
CA ALA A 3 -10.98 34.20 45.11
C ALA A 3 -10.51 33.86 43.68
N LYS A 4 -9.90 34.84 43.01
CA LYS A 4 -8.95 34.64 41.89
C LYS A 4 -7.66 34.15 42.55
N GLY A 5 -7.00 33.08 42.15
CA GLY A 5 -6.73 32.63 40.80
C GLY A 5 -5.22 32.48 40.74
N TRP A 6 -4.72 31.30 41.10
CA TRP A 6 -3.32 30.91 40.96
C TRP A 6 -3.24 29.42 40.65
N ILE A 7 -2.37 29.13 39.68
CA ILE A 7 -1.62 27.90 39.39
C ILE A 7 -1.95 27.30 38.00
N THR A 8 -1.12 27.56 36.96
CA THR A 8 0.07 26.77 36.48
C THR A 8 -0.45 25.47 35.79
N THR A 9 -0.08 24.97 34.61
CA THR A 9 0.94 25.23 33.59
C THR A 9 0.82 24.12 32.54
N ALA A 10 1.39 24.36 31.35
CA ALA A 10 1.85 23.38 30.36
C ALA A 10 0.82 22.42 29.74
N LEU A 11 0.41 22.76 28.51
CA LEU A 11 0.25 21.81 27.40
C LEU A 11 0.60 22.54 26.09
N VAL A 12 1.83 23.06 26.03
CA VAL A 12 2.48 23.51 24.80
C VAL A 12 3.54 22.47 24.46
N ALA A 13 3.07 21.33 23.93
CA ALA A 13 3.78 20.30 23.18
C ALA A 13 2.84 19.08 23.09
N GLY A 14 2.28 18.80 21.91
CA GLY A 14 1.50 17.57 21.67
C GLY A 14 -0.01 17.72 21.50
N GLY A 15 -0.48 18.82 20.91
CA GLY A 15 -1.92 19.13 20.89
C GLY A 15 -2.47 19.71 19.60
N VAL A 16 -1.97 19.31 18.43
CA VAL A 16 -2.71 19.54 17.18
C VAL A 16 -3.48 18.27 16.83
N VAL A 17 -4.46 17.92 17.67
CA VAL A 17 -5.60 17.12 17.21
C VAL A 17 -6.46 18.10 16.43
N PHE A 18 -6.15 18.28 15.15
CA PHE A 18 -7.05 18.97 14.23
C PHE A 18 -8.31 18.11 14.13
N ALA A 19 -9.29 18.49 14.94
CA ALA A 19 -10.64 17.97 14.92
C ALA A 19 -11.28 18.33 13.58
N VAL A 20 -11.05 17.50 12.56
CA VAL A 20 -11.89 17.47 11.36
C VAL A 20 -13.17 16.75 11.74
N LYS A 21 -14.06 17.50 12.38
CA LYS A 21 -15.45 17.12 12.57
C LYS A 21 -16.25 17.67 11.39
N THR A 22 -16.15 17.01 10.24
CA THR A 22 -17.12 17.17 9.15
C THR A 22 -17.48 15.79 8.60
N THR A 23 -18.78 15.48 8.74
CA THR A 23 -19.55 14.40 8.09
C THR A 23 -19.36 12.95 8.56
N GLY A 24 -20.18 12.55 9.55
CA GLY A 24 -21.05 11.38 9.48
C GLY A 24 -20.44 10.00 9.21
N GLY A 25 -20.21 9.24 10.29
CA GLY A 25 -20.30 7.78 10.28
C GLY A 25 -19.08 6.99 9.79
N CYS A 26 -17.90 7.16 10.40
CA CYS A 26 -16.75 6.25 10.21
C CYS A 26 -15.74 6.33 11.38
N LEU A 27 -16.20 6.38 12.64
CA LEU A 27 -15.31 6.56 13.81
C LEU A 27 -14.44 5.34 14.19
N ASN A 28 -14.40 4.27 13.39
CA ASN A 28 -13.69 3.03 13.74
C ASN A 28 -12.85 2.40 12.62
N GLN A 29 -12.70 3.06 11.45
CA GLN A 29 -11.89 2.47 10.39
C GLN A 29 -10.43 2.94 10.47
N PRO A 30 -9.44 2.02 10.48
CA PRO A 30 -8.03 2.38 10.45
C PRO A 30 -7.72 3.29 9.26
N ALA A 31 -6.73 4.17 9.42
CA ALA A 31 -6.27 5.03 8.33
C ALA A 31 -5.78 4.18 7.14
N PRO A 32 -5.79 4.70 5.89
CA PRO A 32 -5.41 3.93 4.72
C PRO A 32 -4.02 3.28 4.81
N ASP A 33 -3.04 3.97 5.38
CA ASP A 33 -1.68 3.47 5.62
C ASP A 33 -1.64 2.37 6.69
N GLN A 34 -2.52 2.42 7.69
CA GLN A 34 -2.65 1.36 8.69
C GLN A 34 -3.28 0.10 8.08
N ARG A 35 -4.28 0.26 7.20
CA ARG A 35 -4.85 -0.88 6.46
C ARG A 35 -3.81 -1.50 5.52
N LEU A 36 -3.02 -0.66 4.84
CA LEU A 36 -1.93 -1.12 3.99
C LEU A 36 -0.85 -1.86 4.80
N ALA A 37 -0.48 -1.35 5.97
CA ALA A 37 0.46 -2.03 6.87
C ALA A 37 -0.07 -3.42 7.30
N GLY A 38 -1.34 -3.55 7.68
CA GLY A 38 -1.93 -4.86 7.99
C GLY A 38 -1.91 -5.83 6.80
N GLN A 39 -2.06 -5.33 5.56
CA GLN A 39 -1.91 -6.15 4.36
C GLN A 39 -0.46 -6.57 4.10
N PHE A 40 0.52 -5.78 4.54
CA PHE A 40 1.93 -6.19 4.51
C PHE A 40 2.21 -7.29 5.53
N GLU A 41 1.64 -7.23 6.72
CA GLU A 41 1.74 -8.32 7.70
C GLU A 41 1.17 -9.64 7.16
N ASP A 42 0.03 -9.61 6.46
CA ASP A 42 -0.51 -10.81 5.78
C ASP A 42 0.46 -11.37 4.73
N LEU A 43 1.09 -10.49 3.95
CA LEU A 43 2.07 -10.87 2.94
C LEU A 43 3.35 -11.43 3.57
N CYS A 44 3.78 -10.89 4.71
CA CYS A 44 4.88 -11.43 5.52
C CYS A 44 4.59 -12.85 5.99
N ASP A 45 3.35 -13.07 6.44
CA ASP A 45 2.86 -14.39 6.81
C ASP A 45 2.93 -15.39 5.66
N ILE A 46 2.61 -14.94 4.44
CA ILE A 46 2.75 -15.74 3.22
C ILE A 46 4.23 -16.00 2.91
N ALA A 47 5.09 -14.98 3.00
CA ALA A 47 6.51 -15.11 2.70
C ALA A 47 7.20 -16.09 3.65
N ARG A 48 7.00 -15.92 4.96
CA ARG A 48 7.53 -16.81 5.99
C ARG A 48 7.12 -18.28 5.80
N LYS A 49 5.83 -18.54 5.56
CA LYS A 49 5.34 -19.91 5.25
C LYS A 49 5.82 -20.40 3.88
N GLY A 50 6.02 -19.47 2.95
CA GLY A 50 6.51 -19.73 1.60
C GLY A 50 7.97 -20.16 1.59
N ALA A 51 8.82 -19.61 2.46
CA ALA A 51 10.22 -20.00 2.59
C ALA A 51 10.37 -21.51 2.91
N GLU A 52 9.47 -22.06 3.73
CA GLU A 52 9.45 -23.50 4.03
C GLU A 52 8.92 -24.35 2.87
N LYS A 53 7.99 -23.81 2.06
CA LYS A 53 7.26 -24.52 1.00
C LYS A 53 7.08 -23.61 -0.23
N PRO A 54 8.11 -23.40 -1.06
CA PRO A 54 8.13 -22.33 -2.05
C PRO A 54 6.99 -22.40 -3.07
N VAL A 55 6.67 -23.59 -3.58
CA VAL A 55 5.56 -23.81 -4.52
C VAL A 55 4.20 -23.42 -3.91
N ALA A 56 3.96 -23.79 -2.65
CA ALA A 56 2.73 -23.45 -1.95
C ALA A 56 2.68 -21.96 -1.60
N GLY A 57 3.84 -21.37 -1.28
CA GLY A 57 4.03 -19.93 -1.07
C GLY A 57 3.64 -19.13 -2.29
N VAL A 58 4.22 -19.43 -3.47
CA VAL A 58 3.94 -18.70 -4.72
C VAL A 58 2.45 -18.77 -5.08
N LYS A 59 1.83 -19.94 -4.94
CA LYS A 59 0.37 -20.11 -5.15
C LYS A 59 -0.45 -19.27 -4.17
N SER A 60 -0.02 -19.18 -2.92
CA SER A 60 -0.71 -18.40 -1.88
C SER A 60 -0.55 -16.90 -2.11
N LEU A 61 0.65 -16.44 -2.46
CA LEU A 61 0.93 -15.07 -2.86
C LEU A 61 0.05 -14.67 -4.05
N GLY A 62 0.01 -15.48 -5.11
CA GLY A 62 -0.83 -15.23 -6.27
C GLY A 62 -2.32 -15.13 -5.93
N ARG A 63 -2.85 -16.04 -5.10
CA ARG A 63 -4.26 -15.98 -4.64
C ARG A 63 -4.53 -14.72 -3.82
N TYR A 64 -3.62 -14.35 -2.94
CA TYR A 64 -3.75 -13.14 -2.13
C TYR A 64 -3.78 -11.90 -3.02
N MET A 65 -2.85 -11.78 -3.97
CA MET A 65 -2.79 -10.65 -4.89
C MET A 65 -4.02 -10.53 -5.80
N VAL A 66 -4.58 -11.65 -6.28
CA VAL A 66 -5.84 -11.62 -7.06
C VAL A 66 -7.01 -11.14 -6.20
N LYS A 67 -7.06 -11.55 -4.93
CA LYS A 67 -8.17 -11.21 -4.03
C LYS A 67 -8.07 -9.79 -3.45
N HIS A 68 -6.86 -9.33 -3.14
CA HIS A 68 -6.61 -8.12 -2.34
C HIS A 68 -5.77 -7.06 -3.06
N GLY A 69 -5.25 -7.34 -4.27
CA GLY A 69 -4.40 -6.40 -5.00
C GLY A 69 -5.08 -5.05 -5.28
N GLY A 70 -6.39 -5.07 -5.56
CA GLY A 70 -7.18 -3.84 -5.71
C GLY A 70 -7.25 -3.03 -4.42
N ASP A 71 -7.41 -3.68 -3.27
CA ASP A 71 -7.46 -3.03 -1.97
C ASP A 71 -6.10 -2.45 -1.57
N ILE A 72 -5.00 -3.19 -1.84
CA ILE A 72 -3.62 -2.70 -1.62
C ILE A 72 -3.39 -1.43 -2.44
N ALA A 73 -3.67 -1.48 -3.74
CA ALA A 73 -3.50 -0.33 -4.63
C ALA A 73 -4.37 0.86 -4.19
N LYS A 74 -5.63 0.59 -3.82
CA LYS A 74 -6.53 1.61 -3.30
C LYS A 74 -6.01 2.23 -2.00
N ASN A 75 -5.58 1.43 -1.03
CA ASN A 75 -5.08 1.93 0.26
C ASN A 75 -3.80 2.75 0.08
N LEU A 76 -2.93 2.36 -0.86
CA LEU A 76 -1.75 3.15 -1.22
C LEU A 76 -2.15 4.51 -1.82
N VAL A 77 -3.03 4.53 -2.81
CA VAL A 77 -3.50 5.78 -3.43
C VAL A 77 -4.26 6.66 -2.44
N ASP A 78 -5.10 6.08 -1.60
CA ASP A 78 -5.82 6.79 -0.53
C ASP A 78 -4.84 7.37 0.51
N THR A 79 -3.73 6.69 0.80
CA THR A 79 -2.67 7.18 1.69
C THR A 79 -2.01 8.43 1.09
N VAL A 80 -1.61 8.36 -0.18
CA VAL A 80 -1.03 9.51 -0.89
C VAL A 80 -2.04 10.66 -0.93
N ALA A 81 -3.28 10.41 -1.34
CA ALA A 81 -4.31 11.45 -1.38
C ALA A 81 -4.61 12.07 0.00
N LEU A 82 -4.46 11.31 1.08
CA LEU A 82 -4.60 11.84 2.44
C LEU A 82 -3.44 12.78 2.81
N ILE A 83 -2.20 12.41 2.45
CA ILE A 83 -0.99 13.21 2.67
C ILE A 83 -1.06 14.51 1.87
N GLU A 84 -1.33 14.43 0.57
CA GLU A 84 -1.36 15.56 -0.38
C GLU A 84 -2.46 16.60 -0.08
N ARG A 85 -3.45 16.26 0.76
CA ARG A 85 -4.47 17.23 1.22
C ARG A 85 -3.95 18.17 2.30
N ILE A 86 -2.81 17.86 2.92
CA ILE A 86 -2.20 18.68 3.96
C ILE A 86 -1.47 19.83 3.26
N ARG A 87 -1.87 21.08 3.57
CA ARG A 87 -1.33 22.29 2.93
C ARG A 87 -0.05 22.82 3.57
N ASP A 88 0.21 22.43 4.81
CA ASP A 88 1.39 22.83 5.55
C ASP A 88 2.50 21.82 5.26
N ASP A 89 3.62 22.28 4.69
CA ASP A 89 4.69 21.41 4.17
C ASP A 89 5.33 20.57 5.29
N GLU A 90 5.51 21.13 6.48
CA GLU A 90 6.10 20.40 7.61
C GLU A 90 5.16 19.30 8.11
N ALA A 91 3.87 19.60 8.25
CA ALA A 91 2.86 18.61 8.63
C ALA A 91 2.64 17.55 7.53
N HIS A 92 2.73 17.93 6.26
CA HIS A 92 2.68 17.03 5.12
C HIS A 92 3.80 16.00 5.20
N ASP A 93 5.04 16.48 5.34
CA ASP A 93 6.23 15.63 5.40
C ASP A 93 6.21 14.72 6.62
N GLU A 94 5.77 15.24 7.77
CA GLU A 94 5.64 14.43 8.98
C GLU A 94 4.61 13.31 8.80
N ARG A 95 3.45 13.61 8.20
CA ARG A 95 2.45 12.58 7.91
C ARG A 95 2.97 11.52 6.93
N ALA A 96 3.79 11.93 5.96
CA ALA A 96 4.43 11.03 5.01
C ALA A 96 5.44 10.12 5.70
N ARG A 97 6.26 10.64 6.62
CA ARG A 97 7.17 9.84 7.45
C ARG A 97 6.42 8.81 8.29
N VAL A 98 5.32 9.21 8.93
CA VAL A 98 4.47 8.28 9.70
C VAL A 98 3.91 7.16 8.81
N ALA A 99 3.45 7.48 7.59
CA ALA A 99 2.97 6.45 6.66
C ALA A 99 4.10 5.48 6.27
N ARG A 100 5.27 6.02 5.92
CA ARG A 100 6.47 5.25 5.59
C ARG A 100 6.85 4.31 6.74
N ASP A 101 6.95 4.82 7.96
CA ASP A 101 7.45 4.07 9.10
C ASP A 101 6.52 2.89 9.43
N ARG A 102 5.20 3.10 9.37
CA ARG A 102 4.20 2.02 9.49
C ARG A 102 4.36 0.94 8.43
N MET A 103 4.59 1.35 7.18
CA MET A 103 4.80 0.42 6.08
C MET A 103 6.11 -0.37 6.25
N LEU A 104 7.19 0.30 6.66
CA LEU A 104 8.50 -0.33 6.86
C LEU A 104 8.50 -1.29 8.05
N GLU A 105 7.85 -0.92 9.15
CA GLU A 105 7.70 -1.78 10.34
C GLU A 105 6.97 -3.08 9.98
N ALA A 106 5.97 -3.01 9.10
CA ALA A 106 5.21 -4.15 8.62
C ALA A 106 5.87 -4.93 7.46
N ALA A 107 7.02 -4.50 6.92
CA ALA A 107 7.56 -5.02 5.65
C ALA A 107 8.41 -6.29 5.75
N CYS A 108 8.67 -6.84 6.95
CA CYS A 108 9.37 -8.12 7.21
C CYS A 108 10.48 -8.51 6.20
N PRO A 109 11.50 -7.65 5.96
CA PRO A 109 12.44 -7.86 4.86
C PRO A 109 13.18 -9.21 4.91
N ALA A 110 13.44 -9.75 6.11
CA ALA A 110 14.09 -11.04 6.28
C ALA A 110 13.22 -12.22 5.79
N ASP A 111 11.90 -12.19 6.02
CA ASP A 111 10.99 -13.24 5.57
C ASP A 111 10.88 -13.23 4.03
N TRP A 112 10.82 -12.04 3.44
CA TRP A 112 10.82 -11.89 1.98
C TRP A 112 12.12 -12.36 1.34
N GLN A 113 13.27 -12.04 1.94
CA GLN A 113 14.55 -12.51 1.44
C GLN A 113 14.63 -14.05 1.51
N ALA A 114 14.28 -14.65 2.64
CA ALA A 114 14.28 -16.11 2.78
C ALA A 114 13.32 -16.79 1.79
N PHE A 115 12.17 -16.17 1.51
CA PHE A 115 11.23 -16.70 0.53
C PHE A 115 11.75 -16.59 -0.91
N ASP A 116 12.38 -15.47 -1.27
CA ASP A 116 13.02 -15.30 -2.58
C ASP A 116 14.13 -16.33 -2.80
N GLU A 117 15.00 -16.53 -1.81
CA GLU A 117 16.03 -17.57 -1.83
C GLU A 117 15.41 -18.97 -2.03
N ALA A 118 14.37 -19.30 -1.26
CA ALA A 118 13.67 -20.59 -1.40
C ALA A 118 12.97 -20.77 -2.77
N ILE A 119 12.48 -19.69 -3.37
CA ILE A 119 11.94 -19.71 -4.75
C ILE A 119 13.07 -19.99 -5.73
N ASN A 120 14.20 -19.30 -5.61
CA ASN A 120 15.34 -19.43 -6.52
C ASN A 120 15.94 -20.85 -6.50
N ASP A 121 15.87 -21.53 -5.36
CA ASP A 121 16.29 -22.93 -5.22
C ASP A 121 15.22 -23.95 -5.70
N SER A 122 14.04 -23.48 -6.12
CA SER A 122 12.91 -24.32 -6.53
C SER A 122 12.51 -24.09 -8.00
N PRO A 123 12.95 -24.96 -8.94
CA PRO A 123 12.59 -24.85 -10.35
C PRO A 123 11.08 -24.81 -10.60
N GLU A 124 10.30 -25.55 -9.82
CA GLU A 124 8.84 -25.54 -9.93
C GLU A 124 8.23 -24.19 -9.49
N ALA A 125 8.76 -23.57 -8.44
CA ALA A 125 8.29 -22.26 -7.99
C ALA A 125 8.62 -21.15 -9.00
N ILE A 126 9.82 -21.19 -9.58
CA ILE A 126 10.24 -20.29 -10.67
C ILE A 126 9.29 -20.44 -11.86
N GLU A 127 9.01 -21.66 -12.29
CA GLU A 127 8.12 -21.92 -13.43
C GLU A 127 6.71 -21.36 -13.20
N LEU A 128 6.20 -21.41 -11.96
CA LEU A 128 4.93 -20.79 -11.61
C LEU A 128 4.97 -19.26 -11.70
N LEU A 129 6.05 -18.62 -11.24
CA LEU A 129 6.23 -17.18 -11.37
C LEU A 129 6.35 -16.75 -12.83
N ASN A 130 7.12 -17.48 -13.64
CA ASN A 130 7.27 -17.21 -15.07
C ASN A 130 5.92 -17.26 -15.78
N LYS A 131 5.16 -18.35 -15.59
CA LYS A 131 3.81 -18.49 -16.17
C LYS A 131 2.86 -17.39 -15.71
N ALA A 132 2.92 -17.00 -14.44
CA ALA A 132 2.11 -15.89 -13.93
C ALA A 132 2.50 -14.55 -14.58
N GLY A 133 3.80 -14.28 -14.71
CA GLY A 133 4.35 -13.10 -15.38
C GLY A 133 3.96 -13.01 -16.85
N GLU A 134 4.09 -14.11 -17.60
CA GLU A 134 3.66 -14.20 -19.00
C GLU A 134 2.17 -13.92 -19.17
N ARG A 135 1.34 -14.48 -18.28
CA ARG A 135 -0.11 -14.26 -18.31
C ARG A 135 -0.46 -12.81 -17.99
N LEU A 136 0.22 -12.19 -17.03
CA LEU A 136 0.03 -10.78 -16.69
C LEU A 136 0.47 -9.88 -17.84
N SER A 137 1.65 -10.12 -18.42
CA SER A 137 2.18 -9.39 -19.57
C SER A 137 1.18 -9.40 -20.73
N ARG A 138 0.69 -10.59 -21.09
CA ARG A 138 -0.33 -10.75 -22.13
C ARG A 138 -1.62 -9.99 -21.82
N THR A 139 -2.05 -9.99 -20.56
CA THR A 139 -3.23 -9.23 -20.12
C THR A 139 -3.01 -7.73 -20.32
N LEU A 140 -1.84 -7.21 -19.95
CA LEU A 140 -1.49 -5.81 -20.14
C LEU A 140 -1.40 -5.44 -21.62
N GLU A 141 -0.80 -6.28 -22.46
CA GLU A 141 -0.76 -6.08 -23.92
C GLU A 141 -2.16 -6.03 -24.54
N ILE A 142 -3.09 -6.88 -24.08
CA ILE A 142 -4.48 -6.85 -24.55
C ILE A 142 -5.17 -5.54 -24.16
N ILE A 143 -4.97 -5.07 -22.92
CA ILE A 143 -5.64 -3.87 -22.39
C ILE A 143 -5.04 -2.59 -23.00
N LEU A 144 -3.72 -2.49 -23.01
CA LEU A 144 -2.98 -1.28 -23.37
C LEU A 144 -2.63 -1.22 -24.85
N GLY A 145 -2.55 -2.37 -25.52
CA GLY A 145 -2.08 -2.51 -26.89
C GLY A 145 -0.65 -3.09 -26.97
N PRO A 146 -0.24 -3.61 -28.13
CA PRO A 146 1.08 -4.22 -28.32
C PRO A 146 2.22 -3.23 -28.04
N GLY A 147 3.20 -3.65 -27.23
CA GLY A 147 4.39 -2.86 -26.92
C GLY A 147 4.15 -1.69 -25.95
N ALA A 148 2.91 -1.46 -25.50
CA ALA A 148 2.57 -0.44 -24.53
C ALA A 148 3.00 -0.85 -23.12
N LYS A 149 3.62 0.10 -22.41
CA LYS A 149 3.94 -0.03 -20.98
C LYS A 149 2.91 0.72 -20.16
N LEU A 150 2.78 0.39 -18.88
CA LEU A 150 1.90 1.11 -17.93
C LEU A 150 2.16 2.63 -17.91
N ARG A 151 3.42 3.05 -18.08
CA ARG A 151 3.79 4.47 -18.15
C ARG A 151 3.21 5.19 -19.38
N ASP A 152 2.85 4.45 -20.43
CA ASP A 152 2.31 4.98 -21.69
C ASP A 152 0.77 5.11 -21.61
N LEU A 153 0.15 4.65 -20.51
CA LEU A 153 -1.30 4.65 -20.31
C LEU A 153 -1.93 6.04 -20.45
N PRO A 154 -1.38 7.15 -19.89
CA PRO A 154 -1.97 8.47 -20.08
C PRO A 154 -2.07 8.87 -21.55
N GLN A 155 -1.02 8.62 -22.34
CA GLN A 155 -0.98 8.92 -23.77
C GLN A 155 -1.99 8.05 -24.54
N ILE A 156 -2.08 6.76 -24.22
CA ILE A 156 -3.04 5.83 -24.83
C ILE A 156 -4.49 6.28 -24.59
N LEU A 157 -4.81 6.68 -23.36
CA LEU A 157 -6.15 7.17 -23.00
C LEU A 157 -6.48 8.48 -23.71
N MET A 158 -5.55 9.43 -23.74
CA MET A 158 -5.76 10.71 -24.44
C MET A 158 -5.97 10.51 -25.95
N HIS A 159 -5.21 9.61 -26.57
CA HIS A 159 -5.35 9.30 -27.99
C HIS A 159 -6.71 8.70 -28.31
N ARG A 160 -7.15 7.66 -27.58
CA ARG A 160 -8.46 7.02 -27.81
C ARG A 160 -9.65 7.92 -27.51
N LEU A 161 -9.56 8.81 -26.52
CA LEU A 161 -10.61 9.79 -26.22
C LEU A 161 -10.69 10.91 -27.27
N GLY A 162 -9.57 11.22 -27.93
CA GLY A 162 -9.51 12.16 -29.04
C GLY A 162 -10.13 11.62 -30.33
N GLU A 163 -10.03 10.32 -30.58
CA GLU A 163 -10.61 9.65 -31.77
C GLU A 163 -12.14 9.44 -31.68
N GLN A 164 -12.73 9.57 -30.50
CA GLN A 164 -14.18 9.47 -30.30
C GLN A 164 -14.93 10.81 -30.39
N ARG A 165 -14.25 11.89 -30.80
CA ARG A 165 -14.84 13.21 -31.08
C ARG A 165 -14.82 13.51 -32.57
#